data_AF-A0A2H5UZW5-F1
#
_entry.id   AF-A0A2H5UZW5-F1
#
_cell.length_a   1.000
_cell.length_b   1.000
_cell.length_c   1.000
_cell.angle_alpha   90.00
_cell.angle_beta   90.00
_cell.angle_gamma   90.00
#
_symmetry.space_group_name_H-M   'P 1'
#
loop_
_entity.id
_entity.type
_entity.pdbx_description
1 polymer ?
#
loop_
_entity_poly.entity_id
_entity_poly.type
_entity_poly.pdbx_seq_one_letter_code
_entity_poly.pdbx_strand_id
1 'polypeptide(L)'
;MSVEKLDVTENKLIGRKEVRARLRYESKPLTRKETVAILAGHLKTSEENIIPVKILCLTGMRAVDVHAHVYKSVEDARKFERRYILKRCGLIQS
;
A
#
# COMPACT_ATOMS: atom_id res chain seq x y z
N MET A 1 -7.66 -8.45 -13.45
CA MET A 1 -6.74 -7.55 -12.72
C MET A 1 -5.41 -8.25 -12.62
N SER A 2 -4.33 -7.62 -13.08
CA SER A 2 -3.01 -8.27 -13.14
C SER A 2 -1.96 -7.42 -12.45
N VAL A 3 -1.15 -8.03 -11.58
CA VAL A 3 0.02 -7.39 -10.99
C VAL A 3 1.15 -7.49 -12.01
N GLU A 4 1.51 -6.38 -12.64
CA GLU A 4 2.59 -6.35 -13.64
C GLU A 4 3.96 -6.32 -12.99
N LYS A 5 4.09 -5.60 -11.88
CA LYS A 5 5.34 -5.49 -11.13
C LYS A 5 5.04 -5.44 -9.65
N LEU A 6 5.84 -6.17 -8.88
CA LEU A 6 5.88 -6.11 -7.42
C LEU A 6 7.35 -6.00 -7.04
N ASP A 7 7.74 -4.83 -6.56
CA ASP A 7 9.08 -4.57 -6.03
C ASP A 7 8.96 -4.42 -4.52
N VAL A 8 9.74 -5.21 -3.78
CA VAL A 8 9.73 -5.21 -2.31
C VAL A 8 11.14 -4.91 -1.85
N THR A 9 11.31 -3.74 -1.25
CA THR A 9 12.57 -3.31 -0.66
C THR A 9 12.43 -3.37 0.86
N GLU A 10 13.30 -4.12 1.53
CA GLU A 10 13.31 -4.20 3.00
C GLU A 10 14.31 -3.21 3.60
N ASN A 11 13.84 -2.34 4.49
CA ASN A 11 14.68 -1.46 5.27
C ASN A 11 14.85 -2.02 6.69
N LYS A 12 16.01 -2.66 6.93
CA LYS A 12 16.33 -3.33 8.20
C LYS A 12 16.50 -2.38 9.39
N LEU A 13 16.82 -1.10 9.16
CA LEU A 13 17.02 -0.12 10.24
C LEU A 13 15.70 0.29 10.91
N ILE A 14 14.63 0.37 10.12
CA ILE A 14 13.29 0.79 10.57
C ILE A 14 12.37 -0.44 10.71
N GLY A 15 12.75 -1.58 10.14
CA GLY A 15 11.88 -2.77 10.11
C GLY A 15 10.69 -2.62 9.17
N ARG A 16 10.80 -1.75 8.16
CA ARG A 16 9.76 -1.45 7.17
C ARG A 16 10.06 -2.11 5.84
N LYS A 17 9.04 -2.68 5.19
CA LYS A 17 9.09 -3.09 3.79
C LYS A 17 8.42 -2.04 2.93
N GLU A 18 9.16 -1.48 1.99
CA GLU A 18 8.61 -0.62 0.94
C GLU A 18 8.18 -1.50 -0.22
N VAL A 19 6.91 -1.40 -0.57
CA VAL A 19 6.29 -2.16 -1.64
C VAL A 19 5.87 -1.20 -2.74
N ARG A 20 6.44 -1.38 -3.92
CA ARG A 20 6.02 -0.69 -5.14
C ARG A 20 5.37 -1.70 -6.05
N ALA A 21 4.08 -1.53 -6.29
CA ALA A 21 3.32 -2.41 -7.16
C ALA A 21 2.76 -1.63 -8.35
N ARG A 22 2.76 -2.23 -9.53
CA ARG A 22 2.01 -1.76 -10.70
C ARG A 22 0.86 -2.72 -10.94
N LEU A 23 -0.36 -2.23 -10.76
CA LEU A 23 -1.59 -2.98 -10.94
C LEU A 23 -2.27 -2.53 -12.23
N ARG A 24 -2.60 -3.46 -13.13
CA ARG A 24 -3.39 -3.17 -14.33
C ARG A 24 -4.84 -3.57 -14.12
N TYR A 25 -5.76 -2.67 -14.48
CA TYR A 25 -7.21 -2.87 -14.43
C TYR A 25 -7.79 -2.80 -15.84
N GLU A 26 -8.82 -3.59 -16.15
CA GLU A 26 -9.37 -3.64 -17.50
C GLU A 26 -10.49 -2.60 -17.71
N SER A 27 -11.36 -2.43 -16.72
CA SER A 27 -12.59 -1.63 -16.89
C SER A 27 -12.78 -0.52 -15.86
N LYS A 28 -12.42 -0.75 -14.58
CA LYS A 28 -12.61 0.23 -13.50
C LYS A 28 -11.31 0.53 -12.77
N PRO A 29 -11.02 1.80 -12.46
CA PRO A 29 -9.87 2.16 -11.63
C PRO A 29 -10.01 1.49 -10.25
N LEU A 30 -8.91 0.92 -9.78
CA LEU A 30 -8.86 0.24 -8.48
C LEU A 30 -9.13 1.24 -7.35
N THR A 31 -10.05 0.89 -6.46
CA THR A 31 -10.21 1.66 -5.23
C THR A 31 -9.07 1.38 -4.27
N ARG A 32 -8.88 2.27 -3.31
CA ARG A 32 -7.84 2.14 -2.28
C ARG A 32 -8.00 0.85 -1.46
N LYS A 33 -9.24 0.48 -1.10
CA LYS A 33 -9.52 -0.75 -0.35
C LYS A 33 -9.15 -1.99 -1.16
N GLU A 34 -9.57 -2.06 -2.43
CA GLU A 34 -9.22 -3.17 -3.32
C GLU A 34 -7.70 -3.30 -3.49
N THR A 35 -7.02 -2.17 -3.65
CA THR A 35 -5.55 -2.13 -3.76
C THR A 35 -4.88 -2.73 -2.52
N VAL A 36 -5.35 -2.38 -1.32
CA VAL A 36 -4.83 -2.91 -0.06
C VAL A 36 -5.13 -4.40 0.06
N ALA A 37 -6.36 -4.84 -0.25
CA ALA A 37 -6.73 -6.25 -0.20
C ALA A 37 -5.88 -7.12 -1.15
N ILE A 38 -5.60 -6.62 -2.37
CA ILE A 38 -4.72 -7.30 -3.33
C ILE A 38 -3.29 -7.40 -2.79
N LEU A 39 -2.76 -6.30 -2.24
CA LEU A 39 -1.43 -6.29 -1.63
C LEU A 39 -1.35 -7.21 -0.40
N ALA A 40 -2.39 -7.24 0.43
CA ALA A 40 -2.50 -8.11 1.60
C ALA A 40 -2.44 -9.58 1.21
N GLY A 41 -3.21 -9.97 0.19
CA GLY A 41 -3.20 -11.32 -0.36
C GLY A 41 -1.83 -11.71 -0.93
N HIS A 42 -1.20 -10.83 -1.70
CA HIS A 42 0.12 -11.09 -2.30
C HIS A 42 1.25 -11.17 -1.27
N LEU A 43 1.20 -10.33 -0.23
CA LEU A 43 2.25 -10.24 0.78
C LEU A 43 1.99 -11.13 2.00
N LYS A 44 0.85 -11.85 2.01
CA LYS A 44 0.37 -12.67 3.14
C LYS A 44 0.43 -11.91 4.47
N THR A 45 -0.04 -10.68 4.46
CA THR A 45 0.01 -9.78 5.62
C THR A 45 -1.36 -9.15 5.84
N SER A 46 -1.65 -8.75 7.08
CA SER A 46 -2.92 -8.09 7.42
C SER A 46 -3.05 -6.74 6.74
N GLU A 47 -4.27 -6.38 6.31
CA GLU A 47 -4.59 -5.09 5.69
C GLU A 47 -4.22 -3.91 6.61
N GLU A 48 -4.30 -4.10 7.93
CA GLU A 48 -3.94 -3.11 8.95
C GLU A 48 -2.45 -2.76 8.98
N ASN A 49 -1.60 -3.69 8.55
CA ASN A 49 -0.15 -3.52 8.49
C ASN A 49 0.32 -2.87 7.17
N ILE A 50 -0.58 -2.75 6.20
CA ILE A 50 -0.29 -2.16 4.89
C ILE A 50 -0.78 -0.73 4.88
N ILE A 51 0.18 0.19 4.78
CA ILE A 51 -0.08 1.61 4.70
C ILE A 51 0.18 2.09 3.27
N PRO A 52 -0.87 2.27 2.43
CA PRO A 52 -0.71 2.86 1.12
C PRO A 52 -0.37 4.35 1.27
N VAL A 53 0.85 4.71 0.89
CA VAL A 53 1.39 6.08 0.97
C VAL A 53 0.92 6.89 -0.22
N LYS A 54 1.02 6.30 -1.41
CA LYS A 54 0.68 6.94 -2.67
C LYS A 54 0.04 5.93 -3.61
N ILE A 55 -1.05 6.35 -4.24
CA ILE A 55 -1.71 5.62 -5.31
C ILE A 55 -1.78 6.60 -6.46
N LEU A 56 -1.16 6.25 -7.58
CA LEU A 56 -1.10 7.08 -8.77
C LEU A 56 -1.75 6.31 -9.92
N CYS A 57 -2.91 6.77 -10.36
CA CYS A 57 -3.57 6.21 -11.54
C CYS A 57 -2.89 6.78 -12.79
N LEU A 58 -2.31 5.90 -13.61
CA LEU A 58 -1.78 6.25 -14.92
C LEU A 58 -2.95 6.29 -15.90
N THR A 59 -3.46 7.51 -16.13
CA THR A 59 -4.52 7.79 -17.09
C THR A 59 -4.07 7.38 -18.50
N GLY A 60 -4.95 6.70 -19.24
CA GLY A 60 -4.65 6.19 -20.59
C GLY A 60 -3.98 4.81 -20.65
N MET A 61 -3.25 4.38 -19.62
CA MET A 61 -2.61 3.05 -19.58
C MET A 61 -3.44 1.99 -18.84
N ARG A 62 -4.56 2.39 -18.22
CA ARG A 62 -5.40 1.56 -17.33
C ARG A 62 -4.56 0.84 -16.24
N ALA A 63 -3.57 1.55 -15.72
CA ALA A 63 -2.66 1.04 -14.71
C ALA A 63 -2.64 1.95 -13.48
N VAL A 64 -2.33 1.39 -12.33
CA VAL A 64 -2.16 2.10 -11.05
C VAL A 64 -0.79 1.75 -10.50
N ASP A 65 0.02 2.78 -10.30
CA ASP A 65 1.25 2.68 -9.55
C ASP A 65 0.95 2.93 -8.07
N VAL A 66 1.24 1.92 -7.26
CA VAL A 66 0.96 1.88 -5.83
C VAL A 66 2.27 1.86 -5.09
N HIS A 67 2.43 2.78 -4.15
CA HIS A 67 3.50 2.76 -3.18
C HIS A 67 2.89 2.56 -1.79
N ALA A 68 3.22 1.44 -1.17
CA ALA A 68 2.77 1.07 0.16
C ALA A 68 3.95 0.75 1.07
N HIS A 69 3.79 1.05 2.35
CA HIS A 69 4.70 0.65 3.40
C HIS A 69 4.06 -0.47 4.20
N VAL A 70 4.82 -1.53 4.43
CA VAL A 70 4.38 -2.70 5.18
C VAL A 70 5.23 -2.82 6.42
N TYR A 71 4.55 -2.83 7.57
CA TYR A 71 5.16 -2.96 8.88
C TYR A 71 4.87 -4.35 9.46
N LYS A 72 5.71 -4.80 10.39
CA LYS A 72 5.44 -6.04 11.12
C LYS A 72 4.35 -5.86 12.18
N SER A 73 4.25 -4.65 12.73
CA SER A 73 3.33 -4.30 13.82
C SER A 73 2.66 -2.96 13.55
N VAL A 74 1.39 -2.84 13.93
CA VAL A 74 0.60 -1.59 13.84
C VAL A 74 1.18 -0.49 14.73
N GLU A 75 1.84 -0.85 15.83
CA GLU A 75 2.48 0.10 16.76
C GLU A 75 3.68 0.80 16.12
N ASP A 76 4.53 0.07 15.39
CA ASP A 76 5.65 0.63 14.63
C ASP A 76 5.15 1.54 13.52
N ALA A 77 4.10 1.11 12.81
CA ALA A 77 3.43 1.95 11.83
C ALA A 77 2.97 3.29 12.44
N ARG A 78 2.38 3.28 13.64
CA ARG A 78 1.91 4.50 14.33
C ARG A 78 3.06 5.40 14.82
N LYS A 79 4.20 4.81 15.16
CA LYS A 79 5.37 5.52 15.71
C LYS A 79 6.24 6.15 14.63
N PHE A 80 6.40 5.47 13.49
CA PHE A 80 7.26 5.92 12.40
C PHE A 80 6.52 6.70 11.31
N GLU A 81 5.22 6.45 11.09
CA GLU A 81 4.48 7.18 10.06
C GLU A 81 3.98 8.54 10.48
N ARG A 82 3.93 9.44 9.50
CA ARG A 82 3.43 10.80 9.69
C ARG A 82 1.93 10.78 9.97
N ARG A 83 1.46 11.66 10.85
CA ARG A 83 0.05 11.78 11.28
C ARG A 83 -0.97 11.82 10.12
N TYR A 84 -0.65 12.46 8.99
CA TYR A 84 -1.56 12.54 7.84
C TYR A 84 -1.74 11.19 7.12
N ILE A 85 -0.78 10.27 7.23
CA ILE A 85 -0.84 8.93 6.62
C ILE A 85 -1.76 8.04 7.47
N LEU A 86 -1.64 8.14 8.79
CA LEU A 86 -2.52 7.48 9.75
C LEU A 86 -3.98 7.96 9.62
N LYS A 87 -4.21 9.27 9.47
CA LYS A 87 -5.54 9.83 9.19
C LYS A 87 -6.13 9.30 7.87
N ARG A 88 -5.31 9.17 6.82
CA ARG A 88 -5.74 8.62 5.51
C ARG A 88 -6.03 7.11 5.55
N CYS A 89 -5.48 6.40 6.53
CA CYS A 89 -5.72 4.97 6.73
C CYS A 89 -6.90 4.70 7.68
N GLY A 90 -7.46 5.74 8.30
CA GLY A 90 -8.58 5.62 9.25
C GLY A 90 -8.18 5.25 10.69
N LEU A 91 -6.88 5.17 10.99
CA LEU A 91 -6.36 4.78 12.31
C LEU A 91 -6.42 5.89 13.37
N ILE A 92 -6.71 7.13 12.96
CA ILE A 92 -6.92 8.29 13.84
C ILE A 92 -8.10 9.08 13.30
N GLN A 93 -9.19 9.17 14.06
CA GLN A 93 -10.22 10.19 13.86
C GLN A 93 -9.80 11.48 14.57
N SER A 94 -10.09 12.64 13.95
CA SER A 94 -9.97 13.95 14.61
C SER A 94 -10.94 14.02 15.79
#